data_AF-A0A950XTN3-F1
#
_entry.id   AF-A0A950XTN3-F1
#
_cell.length_a   1.000
_cell.length_b   1.000
_cell.length_c   1.000
_cell.angle_alpha   90.00
_cell.angle_beta   90.00
_cell.angle_gamma   90.00
#
_symmetry.space_group_name_H-M   'P 1'
#
loop_
_entity.id
_entity.type
_entity.pdbx_description
1 polymer ?
#
loop_
_entity_poly.entity_id
_entity_poly.type
_entity_poly.pdbx_seq_one_letter_code
_entity_poly.pdbx_strand_id
1 'polypeptide(L)'
;MPPKTLVLTLLFPALMLAHHGGAEYDLGKTVEFKGKLTKVDFINPHSWLYFDVTEAGGNGSHHRCEMRSVHVLRRSGWTKESFPVGQQVTIEASPNRTDPASCYLQTIVFADGTRMDRYGQYVKAAQGGIQEVRGPITTPKKDRPLRRASGEPNISGEWAPIQQVMVDPRGTGGGLVALNTLDQYKPGERPNAKGGAKGKAAPTGPRLYGGTELTEAGEKAAAAFKRDDTPRFHCQTTSIVFDWTFDGPVNRITQNKDTIVLEYGQFGFKRTVYMNLKEHPANVKPSRAGHSIGHWEGDTLVVDTTGFLPGFLNTPVPNSDKLHVVERFTLDPEKLALTRAYTAEDPVYLKGKYTGSDAFTRPMLRSARASARN
;
A
#
# COMPACT_ATOMS: atom_id res chain seq x y z
N MET A 1 -49.42 -16.44 43.11
CA MET A 1 -48.60 -15.42 42.44
C MET A 1 -47.19 -15.98 42.28
N PRO A 2 -46.70 -16.28 41.06
CA PRO A 2 -45.31 -16.68 40.89
C PRO A 2 -44.41 -15.43 40.83
N PRO A 3 -43.15 -15.51 41.30
CA PRO A 3 -42.22 -14.39 41.21
C PRO A 3 -41.79 -14.19 39.75
N LYS A 4 -41.90 -12.95 39.26
CA LYS A 4 -41.38 -12.57 37.94
C LYS A 4 -39.86 -12.39 38.05
N THR A 5 -39.09 -13.32 37.52
CA THR A 5 -37.64 -13.18 37.35
C THR A 5 -37.36 -12.10 36.30
N LEU A 6 -36.84 -10.95 36.73
CA LEU A 6 -36.42 -9.86 35.85
C LEU A 6 -35.05 -10.23 35.25
N VAL A 7 -35.02 -10.65 33.99
CA VAL A 7 -33.77 -10.88 33.26
C VAL A 7 -33.24 -9.51 32.81
N LEU A 8 -32.24 -9.00 33.51
CA LEU A 8 -31.51 -7.78 33.13
C LEU A 8 -30.56 -8.13 31.97
N THR A 9 -30.98 -7.86 30.74
CA THR A 9 -30.13 -8.00 29.55
C THR A 9 -29.14 -6.84 29.52
N LEU A 10 -27.91 -7.06 30.03
CA LEU A 10 -26.80 -6.14 29.82
C LEU A 10 -26.41 -6.14 28.33
N LEU A 11 -26.92 -5.14 27.59
CA LEU A 11 -26.42 -4.79 26.26
C LEU A 11 -25.01 -4.19 26.43
N PHE A 12 -23.99 -5.02 26.25
CA PHE A 12 -22.63 -4.51 26.03
C PHE A 12 -22.61 -3.80 24.67
N PRO A 13 -22.19 -2.52 24.60
CA PRO A 13 -22.00 -1.86 23.32
C PRO A 13 -20.86 -2.57 22.57
N ALA A 14 -21.17 -3.09 21.39
CA ALA A 14 -20.15 -3.61 20.49
C ALA A 14 -19.24 -2.44 20.06
N LEU A 15 -18.01 -2.44 20.54
CA LEU A 15 -16.94 -1.57 20.07
C LEU A 15 -16.64 -1.92 18.61
N MET A 16 -17.33 -1.26 17.68
CA MET A 16 -17.05 -1.32 16.25
C MET A 16 -15.81 -0.47 15.94
N LEU A 17 -14.63 -1.05 16.13
CA LEU A 17 -13.36 -0.45 15.70
C LEU A 17 -13.08 -0.83 14.23
N ALA A 18 -13.69 -0.07 13.31
CA ALA A 18 -13.30 -0.06 11.90
C ALA A 18 -11.89 0.55 11.73
N HIS A 19 -11.05 0.00 10.85
CA HIS A 19 -9.77 0.61 10.47
C HIS A 19 -9.43 0.43 9.02
N HIS A 20 -10.19 1.13 8.20
CA HIS A 20 -9.67 1.67 6.97
C HIS A 20 -10.17 3.12 6.99
N GLY A 21 -9.24 4.08 7.00
CA GLY A 21 -9.56 5.52 7.10
C GLY A 21 -10.62 5.87 6.06
N GLY A 22 -11.80 6.27 6.53
CA GLY A 22 -12.99 6.31 5.67
C GLY A 22 -14.31 6.17 6.42
N ALA A 23 -14.37 5.30 7.44
CA ALA A 23 -15.62 5.03 8.18
C ALA A 23 -16.18 6.29 8.88
N GLU A 24 -15.28 7.16 9.29
CA GLU A 24 -15.54 8.44 9.96
C GLU A 24 -16.16 9.47 9.02
N TYR A 25 -16.10 9.23 7.71
CA TYR A 25 -16.56 10.15 6.67
C TYR A 25 -17.79 9.62 5.95
N ASP A 26 -18.62 10.54 5.47
CA ASP A 26 -19.74 10.20 4.62
C ASP A 26 -19.37 10.16 3.14
N LEU A 27 -18.81 9.03 2.71
CA LEU A 27 -18.32 8.83 1.34
C LEU A 27 -19.43 8.90 0.27
N GLY A 28 -20.71 8.84 0.67
CA GLY A 28 -21.85 9.03 -0.21
C GLY A 28 -22.24 10.50 -0.45
N LYS A 29 -21.61 11.43 0.27
CA LYS A 29 -21.89 12.87 0.20
C LYS A 29 -20.63 13.63 -0.23
N THR A 30 -20.84 14.65 -1.07
CA THR A 30 -19.83 15.66 -1.41
C THR A 30 -20.31 17.01 -0.91
N VAL A 31 -19.43 17.72 -0.21
CA VAL A 31 -19.59 19.12 0.19
C VAL A 31 -18.49 19.95 -0.44
N GLU A 32 -18.74 21.24 -0.61
CA GLU A 32 -17.78 22.20 -1.13
C GLU A 32 -17.40 23.21 -0.04
N PHE A 33 -16.11 23.46 0.13
CA PHE A 33 -15.58 24.54 0.94
C PHE A 33 -14.83 25.52 0.06
N LYS A 34 -15.12 26.81 0.20
CA LYS A 34 -14.29 27.89 -0.36
C LYS A 34 -13.47 28.48 0.78
N GLY A 35 -12.16 28.29 0.73
CA GLY A 35 -11.30 28.69 1.83
C GLY A 35 -9.91 29.11 1.41
N LYS A 36 -9.20 29.74 2.34
CA LYS A 36 -7.79 30.09 2.18
C LYS A 36 -6.94 28.94 2.72
N LEU A 37 -6.05 28.40 1.91
CA LEU A 37 -5.15 27.34 2.33
C LEU A 37 -4.18 27.86 3.41
N THR A 38 -4.07 27.17 4.54
CA THR A 38 -3.19 27.60 5.65
C THR A 38 -2.02 26.67 5.89
N LYS A 39 -2.16 25.37 5.62
CA LYS A 39 -1.09 24.40 5.84
C LYS A 39 -1.33 23.10 5.05
N VAL A 40 -0.24 22.38 4.75
CA VAL A 40 -0.29 20.99 4.31
C VAL A 40 0.76 20.15 5.06
N ASP A 41 0.32 19.03 5.62
CA ASP A 41 1.18 18.08 6.33
C ASP A 41 1.34 16.80 5.52
N PHE A 42 2.56 16.55 5.04
CA PHE A 42 2.94 15.32 4.35
C PHE A 42 3.46 14.29 5.37
N ILE A 43 2.55 13.58 6.03
CA ILE A 43 2.84 12.63 7.11
C ILE A 43 2.23 11.25 6.84
N ASN A 44 2.64 10.27 7.65
CA ASN A 44 2.13 8.89 7.66
C ASN A 44 1.35 8.68 8.99
N PRO A 45 0.19 7.97 9.01
CA PRO A 45 -0.42 7.18 7.94
C PRO A 45 -1.21 8.00 6.91
N HIS A 46 -1.73 9.17 7.27
CA HIS A 46 -2.48 10.06 6.37
C HIS A 46 -1.94 11.48 6.44
N SER A 47 -1.71 12.07 5.27
CA SER A 47 -1.38 13.48 5.14
C SER A 47 -2.63 14.35 5.31
N TRP A 48 -2.46 15.65 5.60
CA TRP A 48 -3.57 16.56 5.91
C TRP A 48 -3.46 17.89 5.18
N LEU A 49 -4.61 18.41 4.76
CA LEU A 49 -4.78 19.74 4.16
C LEU A 49 -5.54 20.63 5.15
N TYR A 50 -5.06 21.83 5.45
CA TYR A 50 -5.69 22.76 6.39
C TYR A 50 -6.05 24.08 5.71
N PHE A 51 -7.22 24.62 6.02
CA PHE A 51 -7.74 25.83 5.38
C PHE A 51 -8.75 26.56 6.26
N ASP A 52 -8.90 27.85 6.00
CA ASP A 52 -9.84 28.72 6.71
C ASP A 52 -11.01 29.05 5.79
N VAL A 53 -12.23 28.81 6.25
CA VAL A 53 -13.47 29.18 5.55
C VAL A 53 -13.98 30.49 6.13
N THR A 54 -14.26 31.46 5.27
CA THR A 54 -14.90 32.72 5.69
C THR A 54 -16.41 32.59 5.48
N GLU A 55 -17.18 32.65 6.57
CA GLU A 55 -18.63 32.56 6.52
C GLU A 55 -19.27 33.94 6.31
N ALA A 56 -20.50 33.97 5.77
CA ALA A 56 -21.30 35.18 5.63
C ALA A 56 -21.67 35.71 7.03
N GLY A 57 -20.85 36.60 7.57
CA GLY A 57 -20.96 37.10 8.95
C GLY A 57 -19.62 37.43 9.62
N GLY A 58 -18.49 37.08 8.99
CA GLY A 58 -17.15 37.52 9.41
C GLY A 58 -16.45 36.60 10.42
N ASN A 59 -17.16 35.64 11.03
CA ASN A 59 -16.52 34.57 11.81
C ASN A 59 -15.95 33.52 10.84
N GLY A 60 -14.63 33.33 10.87
CA GLY A 60 -13.96 32.27 10.13
C GLY A 60 -13.97 30.95 10.89
N SER A 61 -14.02 29.83 10.18
CA SER A 61 -13.84 28.48 10.75
C SER A 61 -12.58 27.81 10.18
N HIS A 62 -11.85 27.09 11.03
CA HIS A 62 -10.64 26.35 10.67
C HIS A 62 -11.01 24.90 10.34
N HIS A 63 -10.65 24.42 9.16
CA HIS A 63 -10.99 23.09 8.67
C HIS A 63 -9.74 22.29 8.30
N ARG A 64 -9.88 20.96 8.29
CA ARG A 64 -8.87 20.03 7.80
C ARG A 64 -9.48 18.91 6.97
N CYS A 65 -8.87 18.57 5.83
CA CYS A 65 -9.21 17.35 5.10
C CYS A 65 -8.08 16.32 5.14
N GLU A 66 -8.45 15.07 5.39
CA GLU A 66 -7.56 13.91 5.30
C GLU A 66 -7.23 13.57 3.84
N MET A 67 -5.95 13.34 3.58
CA MET A 67 -5.38 12.91 2.31
C MET A 67 -4.82 11.48 2.41
N ARG A 68 -4.25 10.97 1.32
CA ARG A 68 -3.56 9.66 1.30
C ARG A 68 -2.24 9.72 2.08
N SER A 69 -1.61 8.56 2.30
CA SER A 69 -0.29 8.51 2.96
C SER A 69 0.76 9.31 2.20
N VAL A 70 1.73 9.88 2.91
CA VAL A 70 2.84 10.63 2.30
C VAL A 70 3.59 9.82 1.24
N HIS A 71 3.75 8.52 1.44
CA HIS A 71 4.42 7.63 0.48
C HIS A 71 3.66 7.60 -0.84
N VAL A 72 2.35 7.43 -0.77
CA VAL A 72 1.48 7.35 -1.94
C VAL A 72 1.35 8.70 -2.65
N LEU A 73 1.21 9.80 -1.89
CA LEU A 73 1.14 11.15 -2.46
C LEU A 73 2.42 11.51 -3.22
N ARG A 74 3.59 11.28 -2.62
CA ARG A 74 4.88 11.54 -3.27
C ARG A 74 5.06 10.70 -4.54
N ARG A 75 4.70 9.41 -4.50
CA ARG A 75 4.73 8.55 -5.71
C ARG A 75 3.76 9.03 -6.79
N SER A 76 2.63 9.61 -6.38
CA SER A 76 1.65 10.21 -7.28
C SER A 76 2.03 11.60 -7.78
N GLY A 77 3.22 12.10 -7.43
CA GLY A 77 3.74 13.39 -7.88
C GLY A 77 3.19 14.61 -7.13
N TRP A 78 2.49 14.40 -6.02
CA TRP A 78 2.08 15.48 -5.13
C TRP A 78 3.29 15.96 -4.34
N THR A 79 3.48 17.27 -4.29
CA THR A 79 4.59 17.92 -3.61
C THR A 79 4.06 19.01 -2.69
N LYS A 80 4.87 19.49 -1.73
CA LYS A 80 4.43 20.63 -0.89
C LYS A 80 4.26 21.88 -1.74
N GLU A 81 5.09 22.03 -2.77
CA GLU A 81 5.08 23.09 -3.75
C GLU A 81 3.81 23.08 -4.62
N SER A 82 3.10 21.95 -4.67
CA SER A 82 1.78 21.85 -5.30
C SER A 82 0.70 22.66 -4.57
N PHE A 83 0.99 23.11 -3.34
CA PHE A 83 0.04 23.75 -2.45
C PHE A 83 0.54 25.14 -2.04
N PRO A 84 0.23 26.19 -2.82
CA PRO A 84 0.59 27.55 -2.48
C PRO A 84 -0.23 28.02 -1.27
N VAL A 85 0.34 27.86 -0.07
CA VAL A 85 -0.26 28.32 1.19
C VAL A 85 -0.54 29.83 1.10
N GLY A 86 -1.71 30.22 1.59
CA GLY A 86 -2.23 31.57 1.54
C GLY A 86 -3.14 31.86 0.36
N GLN A 87 -3.25 30.96 -0.63
CA GLN A 87 -4.15 31.13 -1.76
C GLN A 87 -5.58 30.67 -1.45
N GLN A 88 -6.52 31.28 -2.16
CA GLN A 88 -7.91 30.84 -2.19
C GLN A 88 -8.02 29.55 -2.99
N VAL A 89 -8.74 28.58 -2.43
CA VAL A 89 -9.01 27.27 -3.03
C VAL A 89 -10.48 26.90 -2.86
N THR A 90 -10.96 26.05 -3.75
CA THR A 90 -12.21 25.32 -3.60
C THR A 90 -11.89 23.86 -3.31
N ILE A 91 -12.49 23.31 -2.26
CA ILE A 91 -12.25 21.95 -1.78
C ILE A 91 -13.56 21.17 -1.87
N GLU A 92 -13.57 20.15 -2.72
CA GLU A 92 -14.64 19.15 -2.74
C GLU A 92 -14.21 18.00 -1.81
N ALA A 93 -15.09 17.63 -0.88
CA ALA A 93 -14.75 16.60 0.11
C ALA A 93 -15.97 15.83 0.59
N SER A 94 -15.73 14.63 1.13
CA SER A 94 -16.72 13.96 1.95
C SER A 94 -16.64 14.49 3.38
N PRO A 95 -17.75 14.94 3.98
CA PRO A 95 -17.72 15.48 5.33
C PRO A 95 -17.48 14.36 6.35
N ASN A 96 -16.81 14.68 7.46
CA ASN A 96 -16.80 13.80 8.61
C ASN A 96 -18.23 13.72 9.20
N ARG A 97 -18.61 12.55 9.72
CA ARG A 97 -19.95 12.28 10.25
C ARG A 97 -20.23 13.02 11.56
N THR A 98 -19.21 13.38 12.32
CA THR A 98 -19.32 13.95 13.67
C THR A 98 -18.54 15.24 13.88
N ASP A 99 -17.43 15.45 13.16
CA ASP A 99 -16.59 16.66 13.26
C ASP A 99 -16.84 17.57 12.05
N PRO A 100 -17.61 18.67 12.18
CA PRO A 100 -17.92 19.56 11.05
C PRO A 100 -16.70 20.29 10.49
N ALA A 101 -15.58 20.31 11.23
CA ALA A 101 -14.32 20.92 10.81
C ALA A 101 -13.35 19.91 10.14
N SER A 102 -13.79 18.66 9.96
CA SER A 102 -13.00 17.59 9.36
C SER A 102 -13.66 17.00 8.11
N CYS A 103 -12.84 16.63 7.13
CA CYS A 103 -13.32 16.12 5.85
C CYS A 103 -12.33 15.11 5.23
N TYR A 104 -12.78 14.43 4.18
CA TYR A 104 -11.97 13.52 3.39
C TYR A 104 -11.83 14.10 1.99
N LEU A 105 -10.61 14.53 1.63
CA LEU A 105 -10.35 15.26 0.40
C LEU A 105 -10.72 14.40 -0.82
N GLN A 106 -11.60 14.92 -1.69
CA GLN A 106 -11.87 14.37 -3.01
C GLN A 106 -11.09 15.15 -4.07
N THR A 107 -11.20 16.48 -4.03
CA THR A 107 -10.61 17.40 -5.01
C THR A 107 -10.19 18.70 -4.35
N ILE A 108 -9.04 19.24 -4.75
CA ILE A 108 -8.70 20.65 -4.57
C ILE A 108 -8.67 21.36 -5.93
N VAL A 109 -9.26 22.56 -6.01
CA VAL A 109 -9.25 23.44 -7.17
C VAL A 109 -8.60 24.77 -6.78
N PHE A 110 -7.56 25.17 -7.51
CA PHE A 110 -6.83 26.41 -7.28
C PHE A 110 -7.43 27.58 -8.06
N ALA A 111 -7.03 28.80 -7.70
CA ALA A 111 -7.53 30.04 -8.31
C ALA A 111 -7.24 30.15 -9.82
N ASP A 112 -6.18 29.48 -10.31
CA ASP A 112 -5.83 29.39 -11.74
C ASP A 112 -6.66 28.34 -12.51
N GLY A 113 -7.59 27.66 -11.84
CA GLY A 113 -8.39 26.58 -12.40
C GLY A 113 -7.73 25.20 -12.37
N THR A 114 -6.48 25.09 -11.90
CA THR A 114 -5.80 23.81 -11.73
C THR A 114 -6.59 22.94 -10.75
N ARG A 115 -6.85 21.69 -11.15
CA ARG A 115 -7.61 20.71 -10.37
C ARG A 115 -6.72 19.54 -9.99
N MET A 116 -6.78 19.12 -8.71
CA MET A 116 -6.14 17.90 -8.25
C MET A 116 -7.13 17.00 -7.49
N ASP A 117 -7.53 15.90 -8.13
CA ASP A 117 -8.31 14.81 -7.55
C ASP A 117 -7.43 13.83 -6.74
N ARG A 118 -7.97 13.28 -5.64
CA ARG A 118 -7.32 12.43 -4.62
C ARG A 118 -6.44 11.30 -5.16
N TYR A 119 -6.87 10.63 -6.22
CA TYR A 119 -6.15 9.49 -6.83
C TYR A 119 -5.36 9.88 -8.10
N GLY A 120 -5.43 11.14 -8.52
CA GLY A 120 -4.72 11.65 -9.68
C GLY A 120 -3.20 11.54 -9.55
N GLN A 121 -2.55 11.40 -10.69
CA GLN A 121 -1.09 11.35 -10.81
C GLN A 121 -0.62 12.62 -11.53
N TYR A 122 0.41 13.29 -11.04
CA TYR A 122 0.65 14.69 -11.43
C TYR A 122 2.08 14.98 -11.79
N VAL A 123 2.47 15.20 -13.05
CA VAL A 123 3.82 15.62 -13.48
C VAL A 123 4.06 17.12 -13.41
N LYS A 124 5.32 17.56 -13.37
CA LYS A 124 5.65 18.97 -13.62
C LYS A 124 5.45 19.24 -15.11
N ALA A 125 4.60 20.20 -15.46
CA ALA A 125 4.35 20.57 -16.85
C ALA A 125 5.59 21.25 -17.46
N ALA A 126 5.74 21.15 -18.78
CA ALA A 126 6.90 21.70 -19.50
C ALA A 126 7.02 23.22 -19.34
N GLN A 127 5.89 23.92 -19.26
CA GLN A 127 5.80 25.37 -19.10
C GLN A 127 5.78 25.82 -17.63
N GLY A 128 5.99 24.91 -16.67
CA GLY A 128 5.77 25.16 -15.24
C GLY A 128 4.34 24.81 -14.82
N GLY A 129 4.13 24.60 -13.52
CA GLY A 129 2.86 24.11 -12.96
C GLY A 129 2.74 22.57 -12.96
N ILE A 130 1.51 22.09 -12.76
CA ILE A 130 1.18 20.68 -12.59
C ILE A 130 0.33 20.19 -13.76
N GLN A 131 0.63 18.99 -14.26
CA GLN A 131 -0.16 18.30 -15.27
C GLN A 131 -0.61 16.95 -14.73
N GLU A 132 -1.91 16.67 -14.75
CA GLU A 132 -2.41 15.32 -14.48
C GLU A 132 -2.03 14.36 -15.62
N VAL A 133 -1.62 13.14 -15.26
CA VAL A 133 -1.37 12.03 -16.18
C VAL A 133 -2.24 10.85 -15.79
N ARG A 134 -2.84 10.19 -16.78
CA ARG A 134 -3.58 8.93 -16.58
C ARG A 134 -2.80 7.79 -17.22
N GLY A 135 -2.77 6.64 -16.54
CA GLY A 135 -2.01 5.48 -16.99
C GLY A 135 -0.54 5.51 -16.54
N PRO A 136 0.30 4.64 -17.12
CA PRO A 136 1.68 4.50 -16.68
C PRO A 136 2.50 5.75 -17.02
N ILE A 137 3.28 6.23 -16.04
CA ILE A 137 4.27 7.28 -16.28
C ILE A 137 5.55 6.56 -16.76
N THR A 138 5.77 6.53 -18.08
CA THR A 138 6.65 5.57 -18.76
C THR A 138 8.02 6.11 -19.15
N THR A 139 8.64 7.00 -18.37
CA THR A 139 10.03 7.42 -18.67
C THR A 139 11.03 6.69 -17.76
N PRO A 140 11.40 5.42 -18.08
CA PRO A 140 12.48 4.77 -17.38
C PRO A 140 13.79 5.52 -17.62
N LYS A 141 14.60 5.68 -16.57
CA LYS A 141 16.00 6.08 -16.73
C LYS A 141 16.73 4.94 -17.43
N LYS A 142 17.03 5.11 -18.72
CA LYS A 142 17.68 4.11 -19.58
C LYS A 142 19.18 3.93 -19.29
N ASP A 143 19.78 4.79 -18.47
CA ASP A 143 21.24 4.84 -18.26
C ASP A 143 21.79 3.74 -17.33
N ARG A 144 21.05 2.64 -17.12
CA ARG A 144 21.45 1.57 -16.21
C ARG A 144 21.85 0.30 -16.98
N PRO A 145 23.01 -0.31 -16.65
CA PRO A 145 23.33 -1.65 -17.13
C PRO A 145 22.27 -2.67 -16.69
N LEU A 146 21.69 -3.42 -17.62
CA LEU A 146 20.68 -4.45 -17.33
C LEU A 146 21.27 -5.72 -16.70
N ARG A 147 22.58 -5.92 -16.85
CA ARG A 147 23.35 -7.01 -16.24
C ARG A 147 24.51 -6.44 -15.43
N ARG A 148 24.96 -7.20 -14.44
CA ARG A 148 26.22 -6.92 -13.72
C ARG A 148 27.40 -7.48 -14.51
N ALA A 149 28.61 -7.06 -14.15
CA ALA A 149 29.84 -7.55 -14.78
C ALA A 149 30.00 -9.08 -14.65
N SER A 150 29.43 -9.68 -13.60
CA SER A 150 29.37 -11.11 -13.34
C SER A 150 28.31 -11.87 -14.15
N GLY A 151 27.52 -11.17 -14.98
CA GLY A 151 26.60 -11.76 -15.95
C GLY A 151 25.14 -11.88 -15.50
N GLU A 152 24.86 -11.85 -14.20
CA GLU A 152 23.50 -11.92 -13.67
C GLU A 152 22.69 -10.64 -13.93
N PRO A 153 21.35 -10.71 -13.92
CA PRO A 153 20.49 -9.53 -13.97
C PRO A 153 20.82 -8.49 -12.90
N ASN A 154 20.84 -7.23 -13.31
CA ASN A 154 21.04 -6.10 -12.42
C ASN A 154 19.69 -5.65 -11.86
N ILE A 155 19.30 -6.22 -10.71
CA ILE A 155 18.06 -5.92 -9.98
C ILE A 155 18.22 -4.88 -8.86
N SER A 156 19.42 -4.37 -8.59
CA SER A 156 19.68 -3.30 -7.61
C SER A 156 18.82 -2.01 -7.77
N GLY A 157 18.80 -1.15 -6.77
CA GLY A 157 18.11 0.13 -6.76
C GLY A 157 16.70 0.10 -6.17
N GLU A 158 15.96 1.19 -6.37
CA GLU A 158 14.63 1.38 -5.81
C GLU A 158 13.54 0.70 -6.65
N TRP A 159 12.58 0.08 -5.97
CA TRP A 159 11.43 -0.61 -6.53
C TRP A 159 10.19 -0.27 -5.71
N ALA A 160 9.07 0.00 -6.36
CA ALA A 160 7.79 0.24 -5.72
C ALA A 160 6.74 -0.69 -6.30
N PRO A 161 5.83 -1.25 -5.48
CA PRO A 161 4.67 -1.96 -5.98
C PRO A 161 3.89 -1.09 -6.96
N ILE A 162 3.29 -1.71 -7.98
CA ILE A 162 2.37 -0.98 -8.86
C ILE A 162 1.25 -0.41 -8.00
N GLN A 163 1.11 0.92 -8.01
CA GLN A 163 0.12 1.60 -7.20
C GLN A 163 -1.29 1.19 -7.63
N GLN A 164 -2.11 0.83 -6.64
CA GLN A 164 -3.54 0.71 -6.83
C GLN A 164 -4.21 2.08 -6.70
N VAL A 165 -5.10 2.39 -7.64
CA VAL A 165 -5.85 3.65 -7.69
C VAL A 165 -7.33 3.36 -7.91
N MET A 166 -8.19 4.22 -7.38
CA MET A 166 -9.61 4.17 -7.70
C MET A 166 -9.80 4.60 -9.15
N VAL A 167 -10.69 3.91 -9.86
CA VAL A 167 -11.04 4.27 -11.25
C VAL A 167 -11.71 5.64 -11.32
N ASP A 168 -12.54 6.01 -10.34
CA ASP A 168 -12.95 7.40 -10.14
C ASP A 168 -11.83 8.16 -9.39
N PRO A 169 -11.17 9.14 -10.03
CA PRO A 169 -10.03 9.84 -9.44
C PRO A 169 -10.40 10.63 -8.17
N ARG A 170 -11.68 11.01 -8.01
CA ARG A 170 -12.20 11.71 -6.81
C ARG A 170 -12.30 10.79 -5.60
N GLY A 171 -12.26 9.48 -5.79
CA GLY A 171 -12.40 8.49 -4.72
C GLY A 171 -13.84 8.29 -4.22
N THR A 172 -14.84 8.79 -4.94
CA THR A 172 -16.27 8.69 -4.61
C THR A 172 -16.93 7.39 -5.08
N GLY A 173 -16.23 6.57 -5.87
CA GLY A 173 -16.80 5.36 -6.46
C GLY A 173 -15.83 4.62 -7.39
N GLY A 174 -16.32 3.61 -8.11
CA GLY A 174 -15.50 2.74 -8.96
C GLY A 174 -14.80 1.60 -8.22
N GLY A 175 -14.00 0.83 -8.93
CA GLY A 175 -13.15 -0.23 -8.38
C GLY A 175 -11.69 0.22 -8.24
N LEU A 176 -10.88 -0.59 -7.54
CA LEU A 176 -9.43 -0.42 -7.53
C LEU A 176 -8.82 -1.12 -8.75
N VAL A 177 -7.90 -0.43 -9.41
CA VAL A 177 -7.11 -0.95 -10.53
C VAL A 177 -5.64 -0.64 -10.35
N ALA A 178 -4.80 -1.43 -11.01
CA ALA A 178 -3.40 -1.10 -11.17
C ALA A 178 -3.27 0.19 -11.99
N LEU A 179 -2.40 1.12 -11.57
CA LEU A 179 -2.23 2.42 -12.22
C LEU A 179 -1.87 2.29 -13.70
N ASN A 180 -1.07 1.28 -14.05
CA ASN A 180 -0.66 1.01 -15.44
C ASN A 180 -1.78 0.49 -16.35
N THR A 181 -2.96 0.20 -15.80
CA THR A 181 -4.16 -0.19 -16.56
C THR A 181 -5.28 0.85 -16.45
N LEU A 182 -5.06 1.97 -15.76
CA LEU A 182 -6.12 2.96 -15.46
C LEU A 182 -6.74 3.56 -16.73
N ASP A 183 -5.96 3.70 -17.80
CA ASP A 183 -6.38 4.19 -19.11
C ASP A 183 -7.38 3.26 -19.83
N GLN A 184 -7.51 2.02 -19.36
CA GLN A 184 -8.44 1.02 -19.90
C GLN A 184 -9.86 1.17 -19.32
N TYR A 185 -10.05 2.03 -18.30
CA TYR A 185 -11.31 2.14 -17.56
C TYR A 185 -11.90 3.55 -17.61
N LYS A 186 -13.23 3.64 -17.69
CA LYS A 186 -13.96 4.92 -17.59
C LYS A 186 -14.13 5.35 -16.12
N PRO A 187 -14.11 6.65 -15.77
CA PRO A 187 -14.37 7.10 -14.40
C PRO A 187 -15.65 6.49 -13.79
N GLY A 188 -15.56 5.97 -12.57
CA GLY A 188 -16.66 5.30 -11.88
C GLY A 188 -16.87 3.82 -12.27
N GLU A 189 -16.17 3.31 -13.28
CA GLU A 189 -16.24 1.90 -13.68
C GLU A 189 -15.68 0.99 -12.57
N ARG A 190 -16.26 -0.21 -12.48
CA ARG A 190 -15.85 -1.26 -11.54
C ARG A 190 -15.33 -2.46 -12.34
N PRO A 191 -14.00 -2.59 -12.53
CA PRO A 191 -13.41 -3.79 -13.09
C PRO A 191 -13.88 -5.01 -12.30
N ASN A 192 -14.23 -6.09 -13.00
CA ASN A 192 -14.83 -7.28 -12.42
C ASN A 192 -16.19 -7.08 -11.72
N ALA A 193 -16.95 -6.04 -12.07
CA ALA A 193 -18.39 -5.97 -11.80
C ALA A 193 -19.17 -7.00 -12.64
N LYS A 194 -18.82 -8.29 -12.54
CA LYS A 194 -19.83 -9.35 -12.65
C LYS A 194 -20.74 -9.23 -11.42
N GLY A 195 -21.67 -8.28 -11.53
CA GLY A 195 -22.74 -7.99 -10.57
C GLY A 195 -22.24 -7.29 -9.31
N GLY A 196 -22.90 -6.20 -8.93
CA GLY A 196 -22.93 -5.84 -7.52
C GLY A 196 -23.31 -7.08 -6.72
N ALA A 197 -22.60 -7.35 -5.63
CA ALA A 197 -22.95 -8.42 -4.71
C ALA A 197 -24.28 -8.06 -4.01
N LYS A 198 -25.39 -8.15 -4.74
CA LYS A 198 -26.64 -8.65 -4.18
C LYS A 198 -26.66 -10.13 -4.55
N GLY A 199 -26.33 -10.98 -3.59
CA GLY A 199 -26.70 -12.40 -3.64
C GLY A 199 -25.85 -13.35 -4.47
N LYS A 200 -24.52 -13.16 -4.60
CA LYS A 200 -23.69 -14.36 -4.81
C LYS A 200 -23.67 -15.12 -3.49
N ALA A 201 -24.15 -16.36 -3.50
CA ALA A 201 -23.92 -17.29 -2.40
C ALA A 201 -22.43 -17.22 -2.03
N ALA A 202 -22.12 -17.23 -0.73
CA ALA A 202 -20.75 -17.38 -0.28
C ALA A 202 -20.14 -18.56 -1.05
N PRO A 203 -18.88 -18.46 -1.53
CA PRO A 203 -18.24 -19.54 -2.26
C PRO A 203 -18.51 -20.87 -1.58
N THR A 204 -19.09 -21.82 -2.31
CA THR A 204 -19.34 -23.16 -1.78
C THR A 204 -18.00 -23.87 -1.71
N GLY A 205 -17.43 -23.96 -0.52
CA GLY A 205 -16.12 -24.56 -0.30
C GLY A 205 -15.39 -23.91 0.87
N PRO A 206 -14.29 -24.52 1.34
CA PRO A 206 -13.49 -23.95 2.40
C PRO A 206 -12.85 -22.63 1.96
N ARG A 207 -12.60 -21.75 2.93
CA ARG A 207 -11.95 -20.47 2.66
C ARG A 207 -10.50 -20.71 2.29
N LEU A 208 -10.08 -20.17 1.14
CA LEU A 208 -8.70 -20.25 0.69
C LEU A 208 -7.93 -18.96 1.03
N TYR A 209 -6.69 -19.14 1.48
CA TYR A 209 -5.71 -18.11 1.80
C TYR A 209 -4.47 -18.35 0.93
N GLY A 210 -4.19 -17.45 0.00
CA GLY A 210 -3.08 -17.65 -0.96
C GLY A 210 -3.20 -18.96 -1.75
N GLY A 211 -4.41 -19.44 -2.00
CA GLY A 211 -4.65 -20.70 -2.71
C GLY A 211 -4.62 -21.97 -1.86
N THR A 212 -4.52 -21.88 -0.52
CA THR A 212 -4.57 -23.05 0.37
C THR A 212 -5.54 -22.86 1.55
N GLU A 213 -5.96 -23.96 2.16
CA GLU A 213 -6.74 -23.96 3.39
C GLU A 213 -5.83 -23.93 4.63
N LEU A 214 -6.39 -23.46 5.75
CA LEU A 214 -5.73 -23.60 7.04
C LEU A 214 -5.94 -25.02 7.61
N THR A 215 -4.98 -25.50 8.39
CA THR A 215 -5.19 -26.67 9.27
C THR A 215 -6.20 -26.33 10.36
N GLU A 216 -6.65 -27.32 11.14
CA GLU A 216 -7.49 -27.05 12.32
C GLU A 216 -6.81 -26.09 13.32
N ALA A 217 -5.50 -26.26 13.55
CA ALA A 217 -4.72 -25.35 14.37
C ALA A 217 -4.66 -23.94 13.77
N GLY A 218 -4.55 -23.83 12.44
CA GLY A 218 -4.54 -22.56 11.71
C GLY A 218 -5.88 -21.83 11.79
N GLU A 219 -7.00 -22.53 11.59
CA GLU A 219 -8.35 -21.97 11.75
C GLU A 219 -8.58 -21.47 13.17
N LYS A 220 -8.19 -22.27 14.19
CA LYS A 220 -8.30 -21.87 15.60
C LYS A 220 -7.48 -20.61 15.90
N ALA A 221 -6.25 -20.54 15.40
CA ALA A 221 -5.38 -19.38 15.59
C ALA A 221 -5.91 -18.14 14.86
N ALA A 222 -6.39 -18.29 13.61
CA ALA A 222 -6.99 -17.20 12.85
C ALA A 222 -8.29 -16.70 13.48
N ALA A 223 -9.11 -17.58 14.06
CA ALA A 223 -10.33 -17.20 14.78
C ALA A 223 -10.04 -16.49 16.11
N ALA A 224 -8.92 -16.82 16.76
CA ALA A 224 -8.48 -16.17 17.99
C ALA A 224 -7.80 -14.82 17.76
N PHE A 225 -7.40 -14.51 16.51
CA PHE A 225 -6.73 -13.26 16.15
C PHE A 225 -7.60 -12.06 16.52
N LYS A 226 -7.02 -11.15 17.30
CA LYS A 226 -7.55 -9.82 17.52
C LYS A 226 -6.80 -8.85 16.65
N ARG A 227 -7.50 -7.86 16.14
CA ARG A 227 -6.92 -6.79 15.34
C ARG A 227 -5.67 -6.18 15.98
N ASP A 228 -5.69 -5.95 17.30
CA ASP A 228 -4.58 -5.33 18.03
C ASP A 228 -3.33 -6.22 18.11
N ASP A 229 -3.47 -7.51 17.78
CA ASP A 229 -2.36 -8.45 17.65
C ASP A 229 -1.55 -8.21 16.36
N THR A 230 -2.03 -7.34 15.45
CA THR A 230 -1.32 -7.02 14.21
C THR A 230 0.05 -6.41 14.54
N PRO A 231 1.18 -7.02 14.13
CA PRO A 231 2.53 -6.52 14.45
C PRO A 231 2.76 -5.06 14.04
N ARG A 232 2.14 -4.64 12.94
CA ARG A 232 2.27 -3.28 12.40
C ARG A 232 1.78 -2.17 13.34
N PHE A 233 0.81 -2.47 14.22
CA PHE A 233 0.34 -1.49 15.23
C PHE A 233 1.35 -1.28 16.37
N HIS A 234 2.36 -2.14 16.44
CA HIS A 234 3.47 -2.06 17.39
C HIS A 234 4.79 -1.70 16.68
N CYS A 235 4.72 -1.11 15.48
CA CYS A 235 5.87 -0.77 14.64
C CYS A 235 6.78 -1.98 14.30
N GLN A 236 6.19 -3.17 14.18
CA GLN A 236 6.90 -4.39 13.81
C GLN A 236 6.50 -4.85 12.40
N THR A 237 7.47 -5.45 11.70
CA THR A 237 7.23 -6.17 10.45
C THR A 237 6.27 -7.34 10.68
N THR A 238 5.22 -7.43 9.86
CA THR A 238 4.28 -8.55 9.82
C THR A 238 4.98 -9.78 9.22
N SER A 239 5.44 -9.68 7.98
CA SER A 239 6.20 -10.74 7.29
C SER A 239 6.99 -10.20 6.10
N ILE A 240 7.97 -10.99 5.64
CA ILE A 240 8.72 -10.70 4.42
C ILE A 240 7.85 -10.73 3.15
N VAL A 241 6.68 -11.36 3.21
CA VAL A 241 5.74 -11.49 2.09
C VAL A 241 4.85 -10.26 2.02
N PHE A 242 4.11 -9.97 3.10
CA PHE A 242 3.07 -8.94 3.14
C PHE A 242 3.65 -7.51 3.12
N ASP A 243 4.65 -7.23 3.95
CA ASP A 243 5.17 -5.86 4.09
C ASP A 243 6.00 -5.38 2.89
N TRP A 244 6.33 -6.29 1.97
CA TRP A 244 7.02 -5.92 0.73
C TRP A 244 6.11 -5.10 -0.20
N THR A 245 4.78 -5.27 -0.11
CA THR A 245 3.80 -4.53 -0.92
C THR A 245 2.84 -3.65 -0.13
N PHE A 246 2.60 -3.96 1.14
CA PHE A 246 1.65 -3.24 2.00
C PHE A 246 2.00 -1.75 2.13
N ASP A 247 1.02 -0.86 1.94
CA ASP A 247 1.17 0.61 1.84
C ASP A 247 2.00 1.14 0.65
N GLY A 248 2.40 0.26 -0.27
CA GLY A 248 3.12 0.61 -1.49
C GLY A 248 4.52 1.19 -1.24
N PRO A 249 5.35 0.66 -0.34
CA PRO A 249 6.64 1.24 0.01
C PRO A 249 7.54 1.38 -1.21
N VAL A 250 8.50 2.30 -1.12
CA VAL A 250 9.69 2.23 -1.97
C VAL A 250 10.67 1.32 -1.26
N ASN A 251 10.91 0.14 -1.84
CA ASN A 251 11.90 -0.81 -1.38
C ASN A 251 13.21 -0.60 -2.13
N ARG A 252 14.34 -0.97 -1.52
CA ARG A 252 15.67 -0.90 -2.13
C ARG A 252 16.30 -2.28 -2.17
N ILE A 253 16.91 -2.60 -3.31
CA ILE A 253 17.74 -3.80 -3.49
C ILE A 253 19.19 -3.36 -3.67
N THR A 254 20.12 -3.97 -2.93
CA THR A 254 21.56 -3.74 -3.13
C THR A 254 22.24 -5.08 -3.41
N GLN A 255 22.76 -5.27 -4.62
CA GLN A 255 23.56 -6.46 -4.96
C GLN A 255 25.04 -6.21 -4.71
N ASN A 256 25.61 -6.93 -3.74
CA ASN A 256 27.04 -6.97 -3.47
C ASN A 256 27.66 -8.18 -4.18
N LYS A 257 28.91 -8.53 -3.85
CA LYS A 257 29.56 -9.74 -4.36
C LYS A 257 28.86 -11.01 -3.84
N ASP A 258 28.76 -11.12 -2.51
CA ASP A 258 28.32 -12.34 -1.83
C ASP A 258 26.94 -12.21 -1.17
N THR A 259 26.32 -11.03 -1.23
CA THR A 259 25.02 -10.76 -0.60
C THR A 259 24.12 -9.88 -1.46
N ILE A 260 22.82 -10.06 -1.29
CA ILE A 260 21.80 -9.11 -1.76
C ILE A 260 21.05 -8.59 -0.53
N VAL A 261 21.01 -7.27 -0.34
CA VAL A 261 20.28 -6.65 0.76
C VAL A 261 18.95 -6.10 0.24
N LEU A 262 17.86 -6.56 0.82
CA LEU A 262 16.50 -6.10 0.59
C LEU A 262 16.10 -5.17 1.74
N GLU A 263 15.97 -3.89 1.46
CA GLU A 263 15.50 -2.87 2.41
C GLU A 263 14.04 -2.56 2.09
N TYR A 264 13.17 -2.82 3.06
CA TYR A 264 11.74 -2.60 2.97
C TYR A 264 11.49 -1.14 3.34
N GLY A 265 10.72 -0.42 2.52
CA GLY A 265 10.44 0.99 2.76
C GLY A 265 9.64 1.24 4.05
N GLN A 266 9.00 0.20 4.58
CA GLN A 266 8.29 0.23 5.85
C GLN A 266 9.22 -0.16 7.01
N PHE A 267 9.24 0.66 8.07
CA PHE A 267 10.03 0.46 9.30
C PHE A 267 11.55 0.33 9.13
N GLY A 268 12.10 0.62 7.94
CA GLY A 268 13.54 0.48 7.66
C GLY A 268 14.05 -0.95 7.79
N PHE A 269 13.15 -1.93 7.68
CA PHE A 269 13.46 -3.34 7.86
C PHE A 269 14.40 -3.82 6.75
N LYS A 270 15.50 -4.48 7.13
CA LYS A 270 16.53 -4.98 6.20
C LYS A 270 16.66 -6.49 6.32
N ARG A 271 16.61 -7.16 5.17
CA ARG A 271 16.85 -8.59 5.04
C ARG A 271 18.06 -8.82 4.14
N THR A 272 18.96 -9.71 4.56
CA THR A 272 20.12 -10.10 3.77
C THR A 272 19.87 -11.48 3.18
N VAL A 273 20.08 -11.59 1.86
CA VAL A 273 20.12 -12.84 1.12
C VAL A 273 21.59 -13.17 0.89
N TYR A 274 22.04 -14.30 1.43
CA TYR A 274 23.42 -14.77 1.24
C TYR A 274 23.52 -15.53 -0.09
N MET A 275 24.39 -15.07 -0.99
CA MET A 275 24.57 -15.64 -2.33
C MET A 275 25.71 -16.66 -2.40
N ASN A 276 26.51 -16.76 -1.34
CA ASN A 276 27.69 -17.61 -1.23
C ASN A 276 27.46 -18.85 -0.34
N LEU A 277 26.23 -19.09 0.12
CA LEU A 277 25.86 -20.26 0.93
C LEU A 277 25.04 -21.23 0.08
N LYS A 278 25.34 -22.53 0.20
CA LYS A 278 24.57 -23.60 -0.46
C LYS A 278 23.42 -24.12 0.42
N GLU A 279 23.56 -23.99 1.73
CA GLU A 279 22.62 -24.52 2.72
C GLU A 279 22.46 -23.51 3.86
N HIS A 280 21.31 -23.56 4.54
CA HIS A 280 21.09 -22.77 5.75
C HIS A 280 21.97 -23.32 6.89
N PRO A 281 22.56 -22.46 7.74
CA PRO A 281 23.25 -22.92 8.94
C PRO A 281 22.32 -23.77 9.82
N ALA A 282 22.85 -24.84 10.43
CA ALA A 282 22.05 -25.70 11.32
C ALA A 282 21.43 -24.93 12.51
N ASN A 283 22.10 -23.88 12.98
CA ASN A 283 21.72 -23.08 14.14
C ASN A 283 21.35 -21.64 13.74
N VAL A 284 20.40 -21.48 12.80
CA VAL A 284 19.85 -20.16 12.49
C VAL A 284 19.15 -19.60 13.73
N LYS A 285 19.58 -18.42 14.19
CA LYS A 285 18.84 -17.66 15.20
C LYS A 285 17.50 -17.21 14.61
N PRO A 286 16.35 -17.60 15.18
CA PRO A 286 15.07 -17.25 14.59
C PRO A 286 14.82 -15.74 14.56
N SER A 287 14.17 -15.28 13.49
CA SER A 287 13.75 -13.87 13.38
C SER A 287 12.46 -13.77 12.56
N ARG A 288 11.78 -12.61 12.58
CA ARG A 288 10.64 -12.38 11.67
C ARG A 288 11.04 -12.35 10.19
N ALA A 289 12.33 -12.10 9.90
CA ALA A 289 12.88 -12.10 8.55
C ALA A 289 13.25 -13.50 8.04
N GLY A 290 13.41 -14.45 8.96
CA GLY A 290 14.13 -15.69 8.70
C GLY A 290 15.62 -15.46 8.37
N HIS A 291 16.25 -16.50 7.88
CA HIS A 291 17.57 -16.50 7.25
C HIS A 291 17.39 -16.85 5.78
N SER A 292 17.84 -15.98 4.88
CA SER A 292 17.68 -16.16 3.43
C SER A 292 18.99 -16.52 2.75
N ILE A 293 18.98 -17.57 1.92
CA ILE A 293 20.04 -17.85 0.94
C ILE A 293 19.47 -17.67 -0.47
N GLY A 294 20.32 -17.42 -1.45
CA GLY A 294 19.85 -17.28 -2.82
C GLY A 294 20.85 -17.75 -3.86
N HIS A 295 20.31 -18.10 -5.01
CA HIS A 295 21.06 -18.51 -6.20
C HIS A 295 20.34 -18.04 -7.47
N TRP A 296 21.07 -18.00 -8.57
CA TRP A 296 20.52 -17.68 -9.88
C TRP A 296 20.19 -18.95 -10.65
N GLU A 297 18.96 -19.07 -11.12
CA GLU A 297 18.51 -20.06 -12.11
C GLU A 297 18.23 -19.33 -13.42
N GLY A 298 19.24 -19.32 -14.30
CA GLY A 298 19.24 -18.42 -15.46
C GLY A 298 19.12 -16.96 -15.01
N ASP A 299 18.08 -16.27 -15.46
CA ASP A 299 17.80 -14.87 -15.10
C ASP A 299 16.83 -14.71 -13.91
N THR A 300 16.53 -15.81 -13.19
CA THR A 300 15.67 -15.77 -12.01
C THR A 300 16.50 -15.91 -10.73
N LEU A 301 16.40 -14.93 -9.84
CA LEU A 301 16.94 -15.05 -8.48
C LEU A 301 15.94 -15.87 -7.66
N VAL A 302 16.37 -17.03 -7.19
CA VAL A 302 15.62 -17.86 -6.25
C VAL A 302 16.16 -17.56 -4.85
N VAL A 303 15.26 -17.27 -3.91
CA VAL A 303 15.58 -16.98 -2.52
C VAL A 303 14.84 -17.98 -1.65
N ASP A 304 15.59 -18.80 -0.92
CA ASP A 304 15.08 -19.76 0.06
C ASP A 304 15.23 -19.17 1.46
N THR A 305 14.17 -19.20 2.26
CA THR A 305 14.16 -18.60 3.60
C THR A 305 13.53 -19.55 4.63
N THR A 306 14.24 -19.76 5.74
CA THR A 306 13.83 -20.57 6.90
C THR A 306 14.13 -19.85 8.21
N GLY A 307 13.84 -20.47 9.37
CA GLY A 307 14.24 -19.92 10.68
C GLY A 307 13.39 -18.73 11.11
N PHE A 308 12.08 -18.79 10.86
CA PHE A 308 11.15 -17.74 11.26
C PHE A 308 10.78 -17.83 12.74
N LEU A 309 10.45 -16.67 13.33
CA LEU A 309 9.65 -16.63 14.56
C LEU A 309 8.17 -16.89 14.21
N PRO A 310 7.40 -17.49 15.14
CA PRO A 310 5.94 -17.51 15.04
C PRO A 310 5.38 -16.09 14.86
N GLY A 311 4.35 -15.96 14.02
CA GLY A 311 3.82 -14.67 13.60
C GLY A 311 2.64 -14.80 12.65
N PHE A 312 2.60 -13.94 11.63
CA PHE A 312 1.57 -13.96 10.59
C PHE A 312 2.19 -13.80 9.21
N LEU A 313 1.84 -14.68 8.26
CA LEU A 313 2.16 -14.47 6.84
C LEU A 313 1.42 -13.23 6.31
N ASN A 314 0.13 -13.12 6.64
CA ASN A 314 -0.74 -11.98 6.40
C ASN A 314 -1.90 -12.09 7.39
N THR A 315 -2.24 -11.07 8.16
CA THR A 315 -3.31 -11.20 9.17
C THR A 315 -4.67 -11.50 8.52
N PRO A 316 -5.42 -12.53 8.97
CA PRO A 316 -5.22 -13.32 10.20
C PRO A 316 -4.48 -14.66 10.00
N VAL A 317 -3.89 -14.94 8.84
CA VAL A 317 -3.12 -16.17 8.53
C VAL A 317 -1.84 -16.26 9.38
N PRO A 318 -1.77 -17.16 10.36
CA PRO A 318 -0.61 -17.31 11.22
C PRO A 318 0.55 -18.02 10.50
N ASN A 319 1.74 -17.90 11.06
CA ASN A 319 2.88 -18.75 10.74
C ASN A 319 3.57 -19.24 12.03
N SER A 320 4.19 -20.41 11.96
CA SER A 320 4.97 -21.07 13.01
C SER A 320 6.47 -20.88 12.77
N ASP A 321 7.29 -21.53 13.61
CA ASP A 321 8.73 -21.68 13.39
C ASP A 321 9.08 -22.64 12.25
N LYS A 322 8.09 -23.39 11.74
CA LYS A 322 8.23 -24.31 10.59
C LYS A 322 7.93 -23.66 9.25
N LEU A 323 7.68 -22.36 9.23
CA LEU A 323 7.50 -21.62 7.98
C LEU A 323 8.74 -21.77 7.10
N HIS A 324 8.52 -22.11 5.84
CA HIS A 324 9.50 -22.08 4.76
C HIS A 324 8.95 -21.23 3.63
N VAL A 325 9.77 -20.31 3.11
CA VAL A 325 9.36 -19.42 2.02
C VAL A 325 10.38 -19.45 0.91
N VAL A 326 9.91 -19.72 -0.30
CA VAL A 326 10.68 -19.61 -1.54
C VAL A 326 10.14 -18.44 -2.35
N GLU A 327 10.99 -17.44 -2.62
CA GLU A 327 10.70 -16.31 -3.50
C GLU A 327 11.48 -16.45 -4.82
N ARG A 328 10.88 -16.05 -5.93
CA ARG A 328 11.49 -16.04 -7.26
C ARG A 328 11.35 -14.65 -7.85
N PHE A 329 12.48 -13.99 -8.09
CA PHE A 329 12.55 -12.64 -8.63
C PHE A 329 13.00 -12.66 -10.09
N THR A 330 12.23 -12.02 -10.97
CA THR A 330 12.53 -11.95 -12.41
C THR A 330 12.41 -10.51 -12.89
N LEU A 331 13.40 -10.04 -13.65
CA LEU A 331 13.41 -8.71 -14.24
C LEU A 331 12.93 -8.76 -15.69
N ASP A 332 11.91 -7.99 -16.02
CA ASP A 332 11.57 -7.61 -17.40
C ASP A 332 12.44 -6.40 -17.80
N PRO A 333 13.43 -6.57 -18.70
CA PRO A 333 14.35 -5.51 -19.07
C PRO A 333 13.71 -4.42 -19.95
N GLU A 334 12.65 -4.73 -20.70
CA GLU A 334 11.99 -3.78 -21.58
C GLU A 334 11.10 -2.84 -20.76
N LYS A 335 10.37 -3.40 -19.80
CA LYS A 335 9.45 -2.65 -18.94
C LYS A 335 10.12 -2.09 -17.69
N LEU A 336 11.35 -2.51 -17.39
CA LEU A 336 12.00 -2.33 -16.08
C LEU A 336 11.04 -2.67 -14.93
N ALA A 337 10.42 -3.83 -15.05
CA ALA A 337 9.51 -4.37 -14.05
C ALA A 337 10.16 -5.58 -13.36
N LEU A 338 10.20 -5.56 -12.04
CA LEU A 338 10.63 -6.70 -11.24
C LEU A 338 9.37 -7.44 -10.80
N THR A 339 9.30 -8.73 -11.06
CA THR A 339 8.23 -9.60 -10.56
C THR A 339 8.80 -10.46 -9.43
N ARG A 340 8.04 -10.59 -8.34
CA ARG A 340 8.32 -11.55 -7.27
C ARG A 340 7.16 -12.52 -7.20
N ALA A 341 7.40 -13.79 -7.52
CA ALA A 341 6.51 -14.89 -7.15
C ALA A 341 6.98 -15.50 -5.84
N TYR A 342 6.07 -15.98 -5.00
CA TYR A 342 6.43 -16.64 -3.75
C TYR A 342 5.54 -17.84 -3.47
N THR A 343 6.12 -18.80 -2.74
CA THR A 343 5.45 -19.96 -2.18
C THR A 343 5.88 -20.09 -0.72
N ALA A 344 4.91 -20.23 0.17
CA ALA A 344 5.12 -20.43 1.59
C ALA A 344 4.45 -21.74 2.03
N GLU A 345 5.16 -22.51 2.84
CA GLU A 345 4.71 -23.76 3.42
C GLU A 345 4.88 -23.70 4.93
N ASP A 346 3.87 -24.16 5.66
CA ASP A 346 3.90 -24.23 7.10
C ASP A 346 2.99 -25.39 7.55
N PRO A 347 3.55 -26.57 7.83
CA PRO A 347 2.75 -27.76 8.12
C PRO A 347 1.92 -27.64 9.40
N VAL A 348 2.20 -26.65 10.26
CA VAL A 348 1.40 -26.41 11.47
C VAL A 348 0.10 -25.74 11.12
N TYR A 349 0.12 -24.76 10.21
CA TYR A 349 -1.02 -23.86 9.98
C TYR A 349 -1.62 -23.92 8.57
N LEU A 350 -0.90 -24.44 7.57
CA LEU A 350 -1.34 -24.54 6.18
C LEU A 350 -1.48 -26.00 5.75
N LYS A 351 -2.59 -26.35 5.10
CA LYS A 351 -2.78 -27.70 4.52
C LYS A 351 -1.95 -27.91 3.24
N GLY A 352 -1.53 -26.82 2.60
CA GLY A 352 -0.75 -26.83 1.37
C GLY A 352 0.00 -25.52 1.15
N LYS A 353 0.32 -25.23 -0.11
CA LYS A 353 1.15 -24.08 -0.48
C LYS A 353 0.35 -22.77 -0.48
N TYR A 354 0.80 -21.80 0.32
CA TYR A 354 0.39 -20.42 0.20
C TYR A 354 1.20 -19.75 -0.90
N THR A 355 0.56 -19.29 -1.95
CA THR A 355 1.21 -18.76 -3.16
C THR A 355 0.69 -17.37 -3.51
N GLY A 356 1.53 -16.60 -4.20
CA GLY A 356 1.16 -15.30 -4.73
C GLY A 356 2.26 -14.73 -5.60
N SER A 357 1.96 -13.60 -6.23
CA SER A 357 2.93 -12.86 -7.03
C SER A 357 2.61 -11.38 -7.03
N ASP A 358 3.67 -10.57 -7.03
CA ASP A 358 3.59 -9.12 -7.07
C ASP A 358 4.52 -8.58 -8.15
N ALA A 359 4.15 -7.44 -8.75
CA ALA A 359 4.99 -6.72 -9.71
C ALA A 359 5.37 -5.34 -9.17
N PHE A 360 6.63 -4.98 -9.38
CA PHE A 360 7.25 -3.75 -8.95
C PHE A 360 7.77 -3.01 -10.17
N THR A 361 7.59 -1.71 -10.17
CA THR A 361 8.22 -0.82 -11.13
C THR A 361 9.20 0.07 -10.40
N ARG A 362 10.18 0.60 -11.13
CA ARG A 362 11.03 1.63 -10.53
C ARG A 362 10.15 2.83 -10.19
N PRO A 363 10.17 3.34 -8.95
CA PRO A 363 9.49 4.58 -8.63
C PRO A 363 10.08 5.65 -9.54
N MET A 364 9.20 6.37 -10.23
CA MET A 364 9.55 7.52 -11.04
C MET A 364 10.09 8.61 -10.11
N LEU A 365 11.37 8.52 -9.75
CA LEU A 365 12.10 9.63 -9.15
C LEU A 365 12.23 10.69 -10.23
N ARG A 366 11.35 11.68 -10.15
CA ARG A 366 11.48 12.92 -10.91
C ARG A 366 12.75 13.62 -10.47
N SER A 367 13.82 13.36 -11.19
CA SER A 367 14.80 14.40 -11.40
C SER A 367 14.43 15.06 -12.72
N ALA A 368 13.63 16.13 -12.65
CA ALA A 368 13.91 17.23 -13.57
C ALA A 368 15.30 17.72 -13.16
N ARG A 369 16.35 17.24 -13.83
CA ARG A 369 17.60 18.00 -13.81
C ARG A 369 17.23 19.33 -14.43
N ALA A 370 17.21 20.38 -13.64
CA ALA A 370 17.49 21.71 -14.15
C ALA A 370 18.86 21.59 -14.82
N SER A 371 18.89 21.48 -16.14
CA SER A 371 20.09 21.79 -16.91
C SER A 371 20.24 23.30 -16.83
N ALA A 372 20.75 23.80 -15.70
CA ALA A 372 21.46 25.05 -15.70
C ALA A 372 22.75 24.82 -16.47
N ARG A 373 22.80 25.30 -17.71
CA ARG A 373 24.04 25.72 -18.32
C ARG A 373 23.82 27.17 -18.75
N ASN A 374 24.58 28.05 -18.10
CA ASN A 374 24.93 29.37 -18.60
C ASN A 374 25.63 29.25 -19.95
#